data_AF-A0A2N9NVM5-F1
#
_entry.id   AF-A0A2N9NVM5-F1
#
_cell.length_a   1.000
_cell.length_b   1.000
_cell.length_c   1.000
_cell.angle_alpha   90.00
_cell.angle_beta   90.00
_cell.angle_gamma   90.00
#
_symmetry.space_group_name_H-M   'P 1'
#
loop_
_entity.id
_entity.type
_entity.pdbx_description
1 polymer ?
#
loop_
_entity_poly.entity_id
_entity_poly.type
_entity_poly.pdbx_seq_one_letter_code
_entity_poly.pdbx_strand_id
1 'polypeptide(L)'
;MIVAHSHKVRPVASSTNAPELPVMGLDVKLGLEKYFPVLARSDHAPFWAKKIPALMWTDTSEFRNHNYHRHTDTPDTLDYLFLRNVTQLLIACVVEQAQNLENEL
;
A
#
# COMPACT_ATOMS: atom_id res chain seq x y z
N MET A 1 4.70 -5.69 -3.72
CA MET A 1 3.82 -4.60 -3.23
C MET A 1 3.57 -4.83 -1.75
N ILE A 2 3.86 -3.84 -0.91
CA ILE A 2 3.61 -3.88 0.53
C ILE A 2 2.38 -3.02 0.83
N VAL A 3 1.44 -3.60 1.57
CA VAL A 3 0.27 -2.93 2.11
C VAL A 3 0.47 -2.81 3.61
N ALA A 4 0.85 -1.62 4.09
CA ALA A 4 1.05 -1.38 5.52
C ALA A 4 -0.18 -0.71 6.12
N HIS A 5 -0.69 -1.24 7.23
CA HIS A 5 -1.84 -0.66 7.91
C HIS A 5 -1.66 -0.68 9.43
N SER A 6 -2.25 0.30 10.09
CA SER A 6 -2.55 0.19 11.52
C SER A 6 -3.87 -0.58 11.69
N HIS A 7 -4.06 -1.19 12.87
CA HIS A 7 -5.18 -2.05 13.24
C HIS A 7 -6.55 -1.83 12.54
N LYS A 8 -7.27 -2.95 12.32
CA LYS A 8 -8.63 -3.06 11.72
C LYS A 8 -8.76 -2.88 10.20
N VAL A 9 -7.67 -2.89 9.42
CA VAL A 9 -7.79 -3.10 7.97
C VAL A 9 -7.78 -4.59 7.69
N ARG A 10 -8.78 -5.13 6.98
CA ARG A 10 -8.78 -6.54 6.57
C ARG A 10 -7.57 -6.78 5.68
N PRO A 11 -6.86 -7.91 5.82
CA PRO A 11 -5.79 -8.24 4.89
C PRO A 11 -6.34 -8.23 3.48
N VAL A 12 -5.65 -7.52 2.60
CA VAL A 12 -5.94 -7.53 1.17
C VAL A 12 -5.65 -8.94 0.68
N ALA A 13 -6.70 -9.72 0.42
CA ALA A 13 -6.57 -11.03 -0.19
C ALA A 13 -5.84 -10.88 -1.53
N SER A 14 -5.01 -11.86 -1.90
CA SER A 14 -4.42 -11.89 -3.24
C SER A 14 -5.56 -11.95 -4.25
N SER A 15 -5.91 -10.81 -4.84
CA SER A 15 -7.00 -10.79 -5.79
C SER A 15 -6.63 -11.70 -6.96
N THR A 16 -7.56 -12.54 -7.38
CA THR A 16 -7.50 -13.37 -8.59
C THR A 16 -7.18 -12.55 -9.86
N ASN A 17 -7.24 -11.22 -9.77
CA ASN A 17 -7.06 -10.26 -10.86
C ASN A 17 -5.59 -9.86 -11.12
N ALA A 18 -4.63 -10.29 -10.28
CA ALA A 18 -3.20 -10.07 -10.51
C ALA A 18 -2.33 -11.17 -9.85
N PRO A 19 -2.42 -12.44 -10.30
CA PRO A 19 -1.78 -13.57 -9.63
C PRO A 19 -0.24 -13.49 -9.60
N GLU A 20 0.36 -12.71 -10.50
CA GLU A 20 1.81 -12.57 -10.61
C GLU A 20 2.39 -11.46 -9.72
N LEU A 21 1.57 -10.60 -9.12
CA LEU A 21 2.06 -9.55 -8.24
C LEU A 21 2.23 -10.09 -6.81
N PRO A 22 3.46 -10.15 -6.25
CA PRO A 22 3.64 -10.49 -4.85
C PRO A 22 3.04 -9.38 -3.98
N VAL A 23 1.97 -9.71 -3.26
CA VAL A 23 1.31 -8.84 -2.28
C VAL A 23 1.73 -9.26 -0.89
N MET A 24 2.22 -8.32 -0.09
CA MET A 24 2.56 -8.54 1.31
C MET A 24 1.79 -7.57 2.18
N GLY A 25 0.94 -8.08 3.07
CA GLY A 25 0.31 -7.30 4.11
C GLY A 25 1.23 -7.17 5.32
N LEU A 26 1.42 -5.93 5.81
CA LEU A 26 2.17 -5.64 7.02
C LEU A 26 1.24 -4.97 8.03
N ASP A 27 0.84 -5.72 9.06
CA ASP A 27 0.08 -5.19 10.19
C ASP A 27 1.05 -4.56 11.20
N VAL A 28 1.08 -3.23 11.22
CA VAL A 28 1.92 -2.46 12.14
C VAL A 28 1.14 -2.24 13.43
N LYS A 29 1.46 -3.04 14.45
CA LYS A 29 0.88 -2.89 15.79
C LYS A 29 1.23 -1.53 16.38
N LEU A 30 0.26 -0.89 17.02
CA LEU A 30 0.42 0.46 17.58
C LEU A 30 1.67 0.54 18.49
N GLY A 31 2.56 1.49 18.20
CA GLY A 31 3.81 1.71 18.90
C GLY A 31 5.02 1.05 18.25
N LEU A 32 4.86 0.03 17.38
CA LEU A 32 5.98 -0.60 16.68
C LEU A 32 6.57 0.29 15.59
N GLU A 33 5.78 1.20 15.02
CA GLU A 33 6.22 2.17 14.01
C GLU A 33 7.39 3.04 14.49
N LYS A 34 7.53 3.23 15.81
CA LYS A 34 8.62 4.01 16.42
C LYS A 34 9.99 3.35 16.26
N TYR A 35 10.03 2.03 16.15
CA TYR A 35 11.27 1.28 15.95
C TYR A 35 11.67 1.18 14.49
N PHE A 36 10.75 1.49 13.57
CA PHE A 36 10.97 1.46 12.13
C PHE A 36 10.53 2.78 11.51
N PRO A 37 11.31 3.87 11.67
CA PRO A 37 10.92 5.21 11.19
C PRO A 37 10.56 5.27 9.70
N VAL A 38 11.10 4.36 8.90
CA VAL A 38 10.77 4.23 7.48
C VAL A 38 9.29 3.91 7.23
N LEU A 39 8.62 3.20 8.15
CA LEU A 39 7.19 2.93 8.05
C LEU A 39 6.34 4.19 8.18
N ALA A 40 6.91 5.33 8.60
CA ALA A 40 6.25 6.62 8.69
C ALA A 40 6.58 7.57 7.52
N ARG A 41 7.27 7.11 6.47
CA ARG A 41 7.70 7.96 5.34
C ARG A 41 6.66 8.04 4.20
N SER A 42 5.43 8.43 4.52
CA SER A 42 4.41 8.84 3.54
C SER A 42 3.25 9.56 4.26
N ASP A 43 2.22 9.95 3.53
CA ASP A 43 1.12 10.80 4.01
C ASP A 43 0.18 10.11 5.02
N HIS A 44 0.30 8.80 5.20
CA HIS A 44 -0.47 8.05 6.22
C HIS A 44 0.04 8.31 7.64
N ALA A 45 1.30 8.73 7.83
CA ALA A 45 1.91 8.83 9.16
C ALA A 45 1.17 9.78 10.13
N PRO A 46 0.71 10.98 9.72
CA PRO A 46 -0.10 11.84 10.58
C PRO A 46 -1.43 11.22 11.02
N PHE A 47 -2.03 10.34 10.20
CA PHE A 47 -3.26 9.62 10.55
C PHE A 47 -2.98 8.59 11.66
N TRP A 48 -1.91 7.81 11.49
CA TRP A 48 -1.48 6.86 12.52
C TRP A 48 -1.14 7.55 13.85
N ALA A 49 -0.46 8.70 13.81
CA ALA A 49 -0.16 9.49 15.00
C ALA A 49 -1.43 9.95 15.75
N LYS A 50 -2.53 10.19 15.03
CA LYS A 50 -3.85 10.54 15.58
C LYS A 50 -4.74 9.33 15.85
N LYS A 51 -4.22 8.10 15.74
CA LYS A 51 -4.98 6.83 15.89
C LYS A 51 -6.15 6.71 14.90
N ILE A 52 -6.03 7.35 13.75
CA ILE A 52 -6.98 7.23 12.64
C ILE A 52 -6.52 6.07 11.75
N PRO A 53 -7.38 5.09 11.44
CA PRO A 53 -7.03 4.01 10.53
C PRO A 53 -6.62 4.56 9.17
N ALA A 54 -5.47 4.13 8.67
CA ALA A 54 -4.95 4.51 7.36
C ALA A 54 -4.11 3.37 6.77
N LEU A 55 -4.11 3.30 5.44
CA LEU A 55 -3.41 2.32 4.62
C LEU A 55 -2.30 3.03 3.83
N MET A 56 -1.10 2.45 3.81
CA MET A 56 -0.08 2.78 2.83
C MET A 56 -0.02 1.68 1.78
N TRP A 57 -0.40 2.01 0.55
CA TRP A 57 -0.29 1.14 -0.61
C TRP A 57 0.99 1.49 -1.38
N THR A 58 2.01 0.63 -1.31
CA THR A 58 3.33 0.98 -1.85
C THR A 58 4.06 -0.23 -2.44
N ASP A 59 5.01 0.03 -3.33
CA ASP A 59 5.98 -0.95 -3.80
C ASP A 59 7.35 -0.80 -3.12
N THR A 60 7.40 -0.03 -2.02
CA THR A 60 8.59 0.38 -1.25
C THR A 60 9.43 1.51 -1.84
N SER A 61 8.98 2.13 -2.94
CA SER A 61 9.48 3.38 -3.55
C SER A 61 10.98 3.63 -3.38
N GLU A 62 11.41 4.29 -2.29
CA GLU A 62 12.80 4.66 -2.01
C GLU A 62 13.80 3.48 -1.96
N PHE A 63 13.34 2.26 -1.68
CA PHE A 63 14.20 1.07 -1.66
C PHE A 63 14.35 0.40 -3.02
N ARG A 64 13.42 0.64 -3.95
CA ARG A 64 13.36 -0.01 -5.26
C ARG A 64 13.79 0.93 -6.39
N ASN A 65 13.44 2.21 -6.29
CA ASN A 65 13.68 3.20 -7.33
C ASN A 65 15.04 3.90 -7.13
N HIS A 66 16.02 3.51 -7.93
CA HIS A 66 17.36 4.15 -7.95
C HIS A 66 17.35 5.62 -8.40
N ASN A 67 16.25 6.07 -9.03
CA ASN A 67 16.03 7.45 -9.44
C ASN A 67 15.29 8.29 -8.38
N TYR A 68 14.86 7.70 -7.27
CA TYR A 68 14.09 8.41 -6.25
C TYR A 68 14.77 9.72 -5.80
N HIS A 69 14.02 10.83 -5.78
CA HIS A 69 14.52 12.18 -5.46
C HIS A 69 15.66 12.68 -6.38
N ARG A 70 15.75 12.19 -7.62
CA ARG A 70 16.73 12.65 -8.61
C ARG A 70 16.01 13.22 -9.83
N HIS A 71 16.68 14.08 -10.57
CA HIS A 71 16.19 14.61 -11.86
C HIS A 71 16.00 13.52 -12.93
N THR A 72 16.55 12.32 -12.70
CA THR A 72 16.40 11.15 -13.56
C THR A 72 15.12 10.34 -13.27
N ASP A 73 14.30 10.76 -12.31
CA ASP A 73 12.97 10.18 -12.05
C ASP A 73 11.98 10.69 -13.10
N THR A 74 12.09 10.14 -14.31
CA THR A 74 11.29 10.57 -15.47
C THR A 74 10.29 9.49 -15.88
N PRO A 75 9.22 9.85 -16.62
CA PRO A 75 8.24 8.88 -17.11
C PRO A 75 8.86 7.70 -17.87
N ASP A 76 9.95 7.93 -18.61
CA ASP A 76 10.65 6.89 -19.38
C ASP A 76 11.27 5.80 -18.50
N THR A 77 11.43 6.03 -17.19
CA THR A 77 11.99 5.06 -16.24
C THR A 77 10.93 4.19 -15.55
N LEU A 78 9.65 4.43 -15.83
CA LEU A 78 8.54 3.73 -15.22
C LEU A 78 8.30 2.35 -15.87
N ASP A 79 8.01 1.36 -15.04
CA ASP A 79 7.43 0.10 -15.49
C ASP A 79 5.91 0.23 -15.58
N TYR A 80 5.42 0.54 -16.77
CA TYR A 80 3.99 0.75 -17.02
C TYR A 80 3.14 -0.51 -16.87
N LEU A 81 3.71 -1.70 -17.12
CA LEU A 81 3.00 -2.95 -16.91
C LEU A 81 2.80 -3.20 -15.42
N PHE A 82 3.84 -2.98 -14.62
CA PHE A 82 3.75 -3.03 -13.17
C PHE A 82 2.73 -2.02 -12.63
N LEU A 83 2.80 -0.76 -13.07
CA LEU A 83 1.83 0.28 -12.66
C LEU A 83 0.40 -0.14 -12.96
N ARG A 84 0.12 -0.61 -14.18
CA ARG A 84 -1.21 -1.11 -14.58
C ARG A 84 -1.68 -2.21 -13.63
N ASN A 85 -0.84 -3.21 -13.38
CA ASN A 85 -1.21 -4.36 -12.56
C ASN A 85 -1.50 -3.92 -11.11
N VAL A 86 -0.71 -2.99 -10.56
CA VAL A 86 -0.93 -2.42 -9.22
C VAL A 86 -2.24 -1.64 -9.17
N THR A 87 -2.56 -0.87 -10.20
CA THR A 87 -3.83 -0.13 -10.29
C THR A 87 -5.03 -1.07 -10.37
N GLN A 88 -4.98 -2.11 -11.20
CA GLN A 88 -6.06 -3.09 -11.32
C GLN A 88 -6.31 -3.82 -10.00
N LEU A 89 -5.24 -4.19 -9.31
CA LEU A 89 -5.30 -4.81 -7.99
C LEU A 89 -5.94 -3.86 -6.96
N LEU A 90 -5.52 -2.58 -6.92
CA LEU A 90 -6.12 -1.59 -6.02
C LEU A 90 -7.63 -1.43 -6.26
N ILE A 91 -8.05 -1.35 -7.52
CA ILE A 91 -9.48 -1.25 -7.89
C ILE A 91 -10.25 -2.46 -7.38
N ALA A 92 -9.75 -3.68 -7.65
CA ALA A 92 -10.39 -4.91 -7.19
C ALA A 92 -10.57 -4.92 -5.66
N CYS A 93 -9.53 -4.52 -4.91
CA CYS A 93 -9.60 -4.46 -3.45
C CYS A 93 -10.61 -3.43 -2.95
N VAL A 94 -10.67 -2.23 -3.54
CA VAL A 94 -11.63 -1.20 -3.14
C VAL A 94 -13.06 -1.65 -3.40
N VAL A 95 -13.33 -2.28 -4.56
CA VAL A 95 -14.66 -2.82 -4.89
C VAL A 95 -15.07 -3.91 -3.92
N GLU A 96 -14.19 -4.86 -3.64
CA GLU A 96 -14.46 -5.95 -2.68
C GLU A 96 -14.77 -5.41 -1.28
N GLN A 97 -13.98 -4.43 -0.79
CA GLN A 97 -14.24 -3.82 0.52
C GLN A 97 -15.56 -3.07 0.55
N ALA A 98 -15.91 -2.34 -0.52
CA ALA A 98 -17.20 -1.64 -0.60
C ALA A 98 -18.39 -2.60 -0.56
N GLN A 99 -18.34 -3.69 -1.33
CA GLN A 99 -19.37 -4.73 -1.34
C GLN A 99 -19.52 -5.40 0.03
N ASN A 100 -18.40 -5.69 0.71
CA ASN A 100 -18.43 -6.28 2.05
C ASN A 100 -19.09 -5.34 3.08
N LEU A 101 -18.89 -4.02 2.95
CA LEU A 101 -19.55 -3.05 3.82
C LEU A 101 -21.06 -2.99 3.58
N GLU A 102 -21.50 -3.07 2.32
CA GLU A 102 -22.94 -3.13 1.98
C GLU A 102 -23.62 -4.39 2.55
N ASN A 103 -22.92 -5.52 2.55
CA ASN A 103 -23.44 -6.79 3.08
C ASN A 103 -23.48 -6.87 4.62
N GLU A 104 -22.83 -5.95 5.32
CA GLU A 104 -22.78 -5.90 6.80
C GLU A 104 -23.80 -4.91 7.41
N LEU A 105 -24.54 -4.18 6.56
CA LEU A 105 -25.62 -3.24 6.93
C LEU A 105 -27.00 -3.89 6.77
#